data_AF-A0A6I3V0D8-F1
#
_entry.id   AF-A0A6I3V0D8-F1
#
_cell.length_a   1.000
_cell.length_b   1.000
_cell.length_c   1.000
_cell.angle_alpha   90.00
_cell.angle_beta   90.00
_cell.angle_gamma   90.00
#
_symmetry.space_group_name_H-M   'P 1'
#
loop_
_entity.id
_entity.type
_entity.pdbx_description
1 polymer ?
#
loop_
_entity_poly.entity_id
_entity_poly.type
_entity_poly.pdbx_seq_one_letter_code
_entity_poly.pdbx_strand_id
1 'polypeptide(L)' 'MPSMKEYALQYQKLGFSVIPINPKNKMPLIDFADKLAMTPSEIENFWDGYPNANIALKTTNFFVID' A
#
# COMPACT_ATOMS: atom_id res chain seq x y z
N MET A 1 -0.94 12.31 -14.37
CA MET A 1 -0.11 11.43 -13.52
C MET A 1 -1.05 10.52 -12.74
N PRO A 2 -0.76 9.22 -12.59
CA PRO A 2 -1.58 8.34 -11.77
C PRO A 2 -1.66 8.84 -10.31
N SER A 3 -2.82 8.64 -9.69
CA SER A 3 -3.09 8.86 -8.27
C SER A 3 -2.41 7.79 -7.41
N MET A 4 -2.29 8.05 -6.09
CA MET A 4 -1.78 7.03 -5.15
C MET A 4 -2.63 5.76 -5.18
N LYS A 5 -3.95 5.89 -5.31
CA LYS A 5 -4.86 4.74 -5.48
C LYS A 5 -4.48 3.89 -6.69
N GLU A 6 -4.27 4.52 -7.85
CA GLU A 6 -3.93 3.80 -9.09
C GLU A 6 -2.57 3.09 -8.98
N TYR A 7 -1.58 3.71 -8.34
CA TYR A 7 -0.29 3.05 -8.08
C TYR A 7 -0.43 1.86 -7.13
N ALA A 8 -1.20 2.00 -6.04
CA ALA A 8 -1.45 0.92 -5.10
C ALA A 8 -2.10 -0.30 -5.80
N LEU A 9 -3.12 -0.06 -6.62
CA LEU A 9 -3.77 -1.11 -7.41
C LEU A 9 -2.81 -1.76 -8.43
N GLN A 10 -1.95 -0.98 -9.08
CA GLN A 10 -0.94 -1.53 -9.99
C GLN A 10 0.07 -2.43 -9.27
N TYR A 11 0.58 -2.02 -8.10
CA TYR A 11 1.48 -2.86 -7.30
C TYR A 11 0.81 -4.14 -6.81
N GLN A 12 -0.44 -4.04 -6.35
CA GLN A 12 -1.20 -5.22 -5.94
C GLN A 12 -1.39 -6.19 -7.11
N LYS A 13 -1.70 -5.69 -8.31
CA LYS A 13 -1.83 -6.50 -9.52
C LYS A 13 -0.54 -7.24 -9.90
N LEU A 14 0.62 -6.66 -9.57
CA LEU A 14 1.93 -7.28 -9.75
C LEU A 14 2.27 -8.32 -8.66
N GLY A 15 1.37 -8.52 -7.67
CA GLY A 15 1.56 -9.47 -6.58
C GLY A 15 2.23 -8.88 -5.33
N PHE A 16 2.43 -7.56 -5.27
CA PHE A 16 2.98 -6.92 -4.08
C PHE A 16 1.92 -6.69 -3.00
N SER A 17 2.32 -6.83 -1.75
CA SER A 17 1.51 -6.44 -0.60
C SER A 17 1.72 -4.95 -0.30
N VAL A 18 0.74 -4.13 -0.64
CA VAL A 18 0.75 -2.67 -0.44
C VAL A 18 0.36 -2.33 1.00
N ILE A 19 1.07 -1.37 1.61
CA ILE A 19 0.79 -0.84 2.93
C ILE A 19 0.60 0.68 2.81
N PRO A 20 -0.55 1.24 3.23
CA PRO A 20 -0.76 2.69 3.27
C PRO A 20 0.06 3.32 4.39
N ILE A 21 0.78 4.38 4.07
CA ILE A 21 1.67 5.11 4.97
C ILE A 21 1.18 6.54 5.14
N ASN A 22 1.17 7.02 6.38
CA ASN A 22 0.87 8.40 6.69
C ASN A 22 1.96 9.32 6.08
N PRO A 23 1.58 10.31 5.25
CA PRO A 23 2.55 11.14 4.54
C PRO A 23 3.37 12.07 5.45
N LYS A 24 2.91 12.32 6.69
CA LYS A 24 3.55 13.27 7.61
C LYS A 24 4.59 12.62 8.52
N ASN A 25 4.30 11.42 9.02
CA ASN A 25 5.14 10.77 10.04
C ASN A 25 5.72 9.41 9.59
N LYS A 26 5.46 8.98 8.35
CA LYS A 26 5.95 7.73 7.76
C LYS A 26 5.51 6.46 8.50
N MET A 27 4.48 6.55 9.35
CA MET A 27 3.92 5.39 10.05
C MET A 27 2.85 4.68 9.20
N PRO A 28 2.77 3.35 9.27
CA PRO A 28 1.65 2.59 8.70
C PRO A 28 0.30 3.05 9.24
N LEU A 29 -0.69 3.11 8.35
CA LEU A 29 -2.08 3.44 8.72
C LEU A 29 -2.91 2.19 9.04
N ILE A 30 -2.35 1.00 8.87
CA ILE A 30 -2.96 -0.30 9.18
C ILE A 30 -1.94 -1.23 9.84
N ASP A 31 -2.41 -2.17 10.65
CA ASP A 31 -1.59 -3.31 11.06
C ASP A 31 -1.40 -4.26 9.87
N PHE A 32 -0.17 -4.68 9.59
CA PHE A 32 0.15 -5.47 8.40
C PHE A 32 1.11 -6.66 8.64
N ALA A 33 1.76 -6.74 9.81
CA ALA A 33 2.86 -7.69 10.07
C ALA A 33 2.44 -9.16 9.81
N ASP A 34 1.31 -9.59 10.36
CA ASP A 34 0.80 -10.98 10.26
C ASP A 34 -0.49 -11.08 9.43
N LYS A 35 -0.78 -10.07 8.60
CA LYS A 35 -1.97 -10.05 7.74
C LYS A 35 -1.63 -10.38 6.30
N LEU A 36 -2.63 -10.91 5.60
CA LEU A 36 -2.61 -11.06 4.14
C LEU A 36 -2.56 -9.69 3.46
N ALA A 37 -2.11 -9.68 2.21
CA ALA A 37 -2.15 -8.49 1.37
C ALA A 37 -3.60 -8.02 1.18
N MET A 38 -3.81 -6.70 1.14
CA MET A 38 -5.13 -6.14 0.84
C MET A 38 -5.60 -6.55 -0.56
N THR A 39 -6.90 -6.79 -0.67
CA THR A 39 -7.60 -6.97 -1.93
C THR A 39 -7.74 -5.64 -2.69
N PRO A 40 -8.00 -5.66 -4.01
CA PRO A 40 -8.25 -4.44 -4.78
C PRO A 40 -9.35 -3.55 -4.18
N SER A 41 -10.45 -4.15 -3.73
CA SER A 41 -11.57 -3.42 -3.14
C SER A 41 -11.21 -2.77 -1.79
N GLU A 42 -10.39 -3.43 -0.96
CA GLU A 42 -9.87 -2.82 0.27
C GLU A 42 -8.95 -1.64 -0.04
N ILE A 43 -8.11 -1.75 -1.07
CA ILE A 43 -7.24 -0.65 -1.53
C ILE A 43 -8.09 0.53 -2.03
N GLU A 44 -9.11 0.27 -2.86
CA GLU A 44 -10.01 1.31 -3.37
C GLU A 44 -10.69 2.05 -2.21
N ASN A 45 -11.34 1.30 -1.33
CA ASN A 45 -12.02 1.85 -0.17
C ASN A 45 -11.08 2.65 0.75
N PHE A 46 -9.85 2.17 0.95
CA PHE A 46 -8.88 2.86 1.79
C PHE A 46 -8.46 4.21 1.19
N TRP A 47 -8.04 4.23 -0.09
CA TRP A 47 -7.56 5.46 -0.72
C TRP A 47 -8.66 6.43 -1.09
N ASP A 48 -9.93 6.01 -1.18
CA ASP A 48 -11.05 6.94 -1.27
C ASP A 48 -11.21 7.78 0.01
N GLY A 49 -10.92 7.20 1.18
CA GLY A 49 -10.88 7.92 2.46
C GLY A 49 -9.58 8.68 2.72
N TYR A 50 -8.45 8.17 2.20
CA TYR A 50 -7.12 8.76 2.37
C TYR A 50 -6.38 8.94 1.03
N PRO A 51 -6.82 9.87 0.15
CA PRO A 51 -6.30 9.98 -1.22
C PRO A 51 -4.79 10.25 -1.33
N ASN A 52 -4.23 10.87 -0.29
CA ASN A 52 -2.82 11.27 -0.21
C ASN A 52 -1.97 10.33 0.66
N ALA A 53 -2.47 9.15 1.05
CA ALA A 53 -1.65 8.16 1.73
C ALA A 53 -0.52 7.69 0.81
N ASN A 54 0.71 7.70 1.33
CA ASN A 54 1.88 7.16 0.65
C ASN A 54 1.80 5.62 0.61
N ILE A 55 2.66 5.00 -0.18
CA ILE A 55 2.69 3.54 -0.36
C ILE A 55 4.03 3.00 0.14
N ALA A 56 3.98 1.95 0.94
CA ALA A 56 5.09 1.04 1.17
C ALA A 56 4.73 -0.36 0.63
N LEU A 57 5.75 -1.16 0.31
CA LEU A 57 5.59 -2.55 -0.10
C LEU A 57 6.14 -3.46 0.99
N LYS A 58 5.35 -4.45 1.41
CA LYS A 58 5.80 -5.50 2.32
C LYS A 58 6.73 -6.44 1.57
N THR A 59 7.99 -6.48 2.00
CA THR A 59 9.02 -7.39 1.48
C THR A 59 8.86 -8.78 2.10
N THR A 60 8.06 -9.64 1.46
CA THR A 60 7.84 -11.02 1.91
C THR A 60 8.77 -12.02 1.21
N ASN A 61 8.88 -11.91 -0.12
CA ASN A 61 9.63 -12.85 -0.97
C ASN A 61 10.74 -12.16 -1.79
N PHE A 62 10.97 -10.88 -1.51
CA PHE A 62 11.99 -10.05 -2.16
C PHE A 62 12.59 -9.12 -1.12
N PHE A 63 13.72 -8.50 -1.45
CA PHE A 63 14.34 -7.45 -0.64
C PHE A 63 14.67 -6.24 -1.51
N VAL A 64 14.88 -5.10 -0.86
CA VAL A 64 15.28 -3.85 -1.50
C VAL A 64 16.74 -3.60 -1.14
N ILE A 65 17.55 -3.20 -2.12
CA ILE A 65 18.87 -2.60 -1.89
C ILE A 65 18.64 -1.10 -1.86
N ASP A 66 18.89 -0.48 -0.71
CA ASP A 66 18.72 0.96 -0.47
C ASP A 66 20.03 1.72 -0.73
#